data_AF-A0A813IBY5-F1
#
_entry.id   AF-A0A813IBY5-F1
#
_cell.length_a   1.000
_cell.length_b   1.000
_cell.length_c   1.000
_cell.angle_alpha   90.00
_cell.angle_beta   90.00
_cell.angle_gamma   90.00
#
_symmetry.space_group_name_H-M   'P 1'
#
loop_
_entity.id
_entity.type
_entity.pdbx_description
1 polymer ?
#
loop_
_entity_poly.entity_id
_entity_poly.type
_entity_poly.pdbx_seq_one_letter_code
_entity_poly.pdbx_strand_id
1 'polypeptide(L)'
;MEDFHQQIGRAGRDGLPSRCVTLFGNSDWKRWFSRYFTQQYKYWDKEDLKRHLESTEHLHQLVAGHSCRQQAILAYFGRTAEIEVLKSSRLCRCDVCLGRRGARLGTSSSPERRDFFREARLVLEAVRVAQELTKRKGKGASKETVLKLVNWKSESFLDSVTPGIPKALVKNLRVFRGELPGARRTQSYGSEVFDMLYGDGYLTRQISSAKDLRCYVWRLTDFGESVLTWGQPVPLLPTSKLRKLEMEPHQRNELAQAQADYKKLKTEAFKVMLCLTTFES
;
A
#
# COMPACT_ATOMS: atom_id res chain seq x y z
N MET A 1 3.46 16.18 -0.39
CA MET A 1 2.61 16.35 0.81
C MET A 1 2.22 17.80 1.06
N GLU A 2 3.16 18.74 0.95
CA GLU A 2 2.97 20.17 1.24
C GLU A 2 1.84 20.77 0.40
N ASP A 3 1.89 20.60 -0.92
CA ASP A 3 0.87 21.13 -1.83
C ASP A 3 -0.52 20.57 -1.50
N PHE A 4 -0.58 19.26 -1.20
CA PHE A 4 -1.81 18.61 -0.78
C PHE A 4 -2.35 19.25 0.51
N HIS A 5 -1.51 19.43 1.53
CA HIS A 5 -1.90 20.04 2.79
C HIS A 5 -2.39 21.49 2.60
N GLN A 6 -1.70 22.27 1.77
CA GLN A 6 -2.11 23.64 1.44
C GLN A 6 -3.46 23.70 0.72
N GLN A 7 -3.71 22.78 -0.21
CA GLN A 7 -4.99 22.72 -0.95
C GLN A 7 -6.15 22.35 -0.02
N ILE A 8 -6.01 21.31 0.80
CA ILE A 8 -7.09 20.91 1.72
C ILE A 8 -7.32 21.93 2.84
N GLY A 9 -6.29 22.69 3.23
CA GLY A 9 -6.37 23.73 4.26
C GLY A 9 -7.10 25.01 3.84
N ARG A 10 -7.55 25.10 2.58
CA ARG A 10 -8.41 26.20 2.11
C ARG A 10 -9.88 26.01 2.50
N ALA A 11 -10.31 24.78 2.77
CA ALA A 11 -11.67 24.48 3.21
C ALA A 11 -11.86 24.83 4.69
N GLY A 12 -13.08 25.25 5.07
CA GLY A 12 -13.46 25.45 6.48
C GLY A 12 -12.75 26.61 7.19
N ARG A 13 -12.37 27.67 6.48
CA ARG A 13 -11.78 28.89 7.08
C ARG A 13 -12.75 29.66 7.96
N ASP A 14 -14.04 29.42 7.78
CA ASP A 14 -15.13 29.88 8.63
C ASP A 14 -15.27 29.08 9.94
N GLY A 15 -14.48 28.01 10.11
CA GLY A 15 -14.57 27.09 11.25
C GLY A 15 -15.71 26.08 11.16
N LEU A 16 -16.51 26.10 10.08
CA LEU A 16 -17.60 25.15 9.89
C LEU A 16 -17.07 23.79 9.41
N PRO A 17 -17.79 22.68 9.72
CA PRO A 17 -17.39 21.35 9.27
C PRO A 17 -17.26 21.29 7.74
N SER A 18 -16.06 20.96 7.28
CA SER A 18 -15.75 20.78 5.86
C SER A 18 -15.31 19.35 5.56
N ARG A 19 -15.50 18.91 4.32
CA ARG A 19 -15.09 17.58 3.85
C ARG A 19 -14.15 17.70 2.66
N CYS A 20 -12.96 17.14 2.81
CA CYS A 20 -11.99 17.01 1.72
C CYS A 20 -12.02 15.58 1.20
N VAL A 21 -12.18 15.41 -0.11
CA VAL A 21 -12.23 14.09 -0.78
C VAL A 21 -11.09 14.00 -1.78
N THR A 22 -10.29 12.95 -1.66
CA THR A 22 -9.21 12.64 -2.61
C THR A 22 -9.56 11.36 -3.34
N LEU A 23 -9.64 11.44 -4.67
CA LEU A 23 -9.80 10.26 -5.52
C LEU A 23 -8.42 9.72 -5.84
N PHE A 24 -8.19 8.44 -5.57
CA PHE A 24 -6.90 7.80 -5.75
C PHE A 24 -7.06 6.36 -6.25
N GLY A 25 -6.25 5.98 -7.24
CA GLY A 25 -6.02 4.60 -7.63
C GLY A 25 -4.53 4.29 -7.79
N ASN A 26 -4.15 3.04 -7.57
CA ASN A 26 -2.74 2.60 -7.72
C ASN A 26 -2.16 2.84 -9.14
N SER A 27 -3.02 3.01 -10.15
CA SER A 27 -2.61 3.43 -11.50
C SER A 27 -2.05 4.85 -11.54
N ASP A 28 -2.56 5.74 -10.69
CA ASP A 28 -2.10 7.15 -10.62
C ASP A 28 -0.65 7.19 -10.15
N TRP A 29 -0.31 6.33 -9.20
CA TRP A 29 1.07 6.18 -8.73
C TRP A 29 2.03 5.70 -9.81
N LYS A 30 1.64 4.67 -10.58
CA LYS A 30 2.43 4.20 -11.72
C LYS A 30 2.59 5.28 -12.79
N ARG A 31 1.53 6.05 -13.03
CA ARG A 31 1.53 7.16 -14.00
C ARG A 31 2.45 8.29 -13.54
N TRP A 32 2.48 8.62 -12.25
CA TRP A 32 3.40 9.60 -11.69
C TRP A 32 4.87 9.23 -11.93
N PHE A 33 5.21 7.95 -11.85
CA PHE A 33 6.55 7.43 -12.18
C PHE A 33 6.86 7.31 -13.67
N SER A 34 5.90 7.63 -14.55
CA SER A 34 6.17 7.64 -15.98
C SER A 34 7.11 8.78 -16.34
N ARG A 35 7.91 8.57 -17.39
CA ARG A 35 8.88 9.57 -17.86
C ARG A 35 8.24 10.93 -18.13
N TYR A 36 6.98 10.95 -18.53
CA TYR A 36 6.21 12.17 -18.80
C TYR A 36 6.15 13.11 -17.59
N PHE A 37 5.84 12.59 -16.40
CA PHE A 37 5.72 13.39 -15.17
C PHE A 37 7.07 13.64 -14.50
N THR A 38 8.04 12.74 -14.69
CA THR A 38 9.34 12.87 -14.03
C THR A 38 10.37 13.67 -14.83
N GLN A 39 10.13 13.95 -16.12
CA GLN A 39 11.10 14.62 -17.00
C GLN A 39 11.46 16.04 -16.53
N GLN A 40 10.50 16.75 -15.93
CA GLN A 40 10.72 18.08 -15.35
C GLN A 40 11.73 18.09 -14.19
N TYR A 41 11.93 16.94 -13.53
CA TYR A 41 12.86 16.81 -12.42
C TYR A 41 14.27 16.37 -12.85
N LYS A 42 14.53 16.20 -14.14
CA LYS A 42 15.82 15.72 -14.67
C LYS A 42 17.01 16.61 -14.29
N TYR A 43 16.76 17.91 -14.15
CA TYR A 43 17.79 18.91 -13.86
C TYR A 43 17.79 19.37 -12.40
N TRP A 44 16.97 18.75 -11.55
CA TRP A 44 16.97 19.06 -10.12
C TRP A 44 18.27 18.56 -9.50
N ASP A 45 18.75 19.28 -8.49
CA ASP A 45 19.82 18.76 -7.66
C ASP A 45 19.37 17.49 -6.93
N LYS A 46 20.34 16.63 -6.58
CA LYS A 46 20.08 15.35 -5.92
C LYS A 46 19.32 15.53 -4.60
N GLU A 47 19.63 16.56 -3.82
CA GLU A 47 19.00 16.78 -2.53
C GLU A 47 17.54 17.25 -2.69
N ASP A 48 17.28 18.17 -3.61
CA ASP A 48 15.93 18.64 -3.94
C ASP A 48 15.06 17.51 -4.45
N LEU A 49 15.60 16.72 -5.38
CA LEU A 49 14.92 15.59 -5.96
C LEU A 49 14.56 14.55 -4.89
N LYS A 50 15.51 14.24 -4.00
CA LYS A 50 15.29 13.34 -2.87
C LYS A 50 14.15 13.84 -1.97
N ARG A 51 14.19 15.11 -1.55
CA ARG A 51 13.15 15.72 -0.70
C ARG A 51 11.77 15.67 -1.35
N HIS A 52 11.69 15.97 -2.65
CA HIS A 52 10.42 15.94 -3.38
C HIS A 52 9.83 14.54 -3.47
N LEU A 53 10.67 13.53 -3.67
CA LEU A 53 10.20 12.14 -3.73
C LEU A 53 9.78 11.63 -2.36
N GLU A 54 10.51 11.97 -1.30
CA GLU A 54 10.11 11.66 0.08
C GLU A 54 8.76 12.32 0.41
N SER A 55 8.57 13.59 0.04
CA SER A 55 7.28 14.27 0.17
C SER A 55 6.15 13.59 -0.63
N THR A 56 6.45 13.11 -1.83
CA THR A 56 5.48 12.40 -2.67
C THR A 56 5.15 11.03 -2.08
N GLU A 57 6.15 10.35 -1.51
CA GLU A 57 6.02 9.08 -0.84
C GLU A 57 5.07 9.14 0.36
N HIS A 58 5.24 10.17 1.19
CA HIS A 58 4.34 10.40 2.32
C HIS A 58 2.90 10.66 1.86
N LEU A 59 2.68 11.31 0.72
CA LEU A 59 1.35 11.49 0.16
C LEU A 59 0.76 10.15 -0.30
N HIS A 60 1.56 9.30 -0.92
CA HIS A 60 1.11 7.97 -1.31
C HIS A 60 0.74 7.12 -0.10
N GLN A 61 1.56 7.10 0.96
CA GLN A 61 1.22 6.44 2.21
C GLN A 61 -0.05 7.03 2.84
N LEU A 62 -0.22 8.36 2.79
CA LEU A 62 -1.41 9.04 3.30
C LEU A 62 -2.69 8.57 2.60
N VAL A 63 -2.68 8.35 1.28
CA VAL A 63 -3.89 7.97 0.52
C VAL A 63 -4.10 6.46 0.42
N ALA A 64 -3.02 5.68 0.32
CA ALA A 64 -3.07 4.22 0.19
C ALA A 64 -3.14 3.50 1.55
N GLY A 65 -2.66 4.13 2.61
CA GLY A 65 -2.61 3.55 3.95
C GLY A 65 -3.96 3.48 4.65
N HIS A 66 -3.98 2.81 5.81
CA HIS A 66 -5.17 2.71 6.65
C HIS A 66 -4.93 3.26 8.05
N SER A 67 -3.91 4.09 8.22
CA SER A 67 -3.64 4.89 9.41
C SER A 67 -4.53 6.14 9.43
N CYS A 68 -4.65 6.80 10.59
CA CYS A 68 -5.42 8.02 10.70
C CYS A 68 -4.81 9.10 9.79
N ARG A 69 -5.60 9.62 8.83
CA ARG A 69 -5.13 10.61 7.85
C ARG A 69 -4.52 11.85 8.51
N GLN A 70 -5.16 12.34 9.57
CA GLN A 70 -4.70 13.51 10.30
C GLN A 70 -3.41 13.24 11.08
N GLN A 71 -3.26 12.05 11.68
CA GLN A 71 -2.00 11.67 12.33
C GLN A 71 -0.85 11.59 11.32
N ALA A 72 -1.09 11.03 10.13
CA ALA A 72 -0.08 10.96 9.08
C ALA A 72 0.36 12.35 8.59
N ILE A 73 -0.57 13.29 8.44
CA ILE A 73 -0.25 14.70 8.13
C ILE A 73 0.57 15.34 9.25
N LEU A 74 0.15 15.19 10.51
CA LEU A 74 0.87 15.76 11.65
C LEU A 74 2.29 15.17 11.80
N ALA A 75 2.43 13.87 11.56
CA ALA A 75 3.71 13.17 11.61
C ALA A 75 4.67 13.70 10.53
N TYR A 76 4.16 13.97 9.32
CA TYR A 76 4.94 14.57 8.24
C TYR A 76 5.57 15.92 8.64
N PHE A 77 4.82 16.75 9.36
CA PHE A 77 5.29 18.06 9.83
C PHE A 77 5.99 18.02 11.20
N GLY A 78 6.27 16.83 11.75
CA GLY A 78 6.95 16.69 13.04
C GLY A 78 6.15 17.15 14.26
N ARG A 79 4.81 17.25 14.15
CA ARG A 79 3.92 17.75 15.22
C ARG A 79 3.54 16.64 16.20
N THR A 80 4.53 16.07 16.89
CA THR A 80 4.36 14.89 17.76
C THR A 80 3.43 15.10 18.95
N ALA A 81 3.49 16.28 19.60
CA ALA A 81 2.61 16.59 20.73
C ALA A 81 1.11 16.54 20.36
N GLU A 82 0.77 17.03 19.16
CA GLU A 82 -0.62 17.03 18.67
C GLU A 82 -1.11 15.64 18.29
N ILE A 83 -0.21 14.74 17.89
CA ILE A 83 -0.56 13.35 17.64
C ILE A 83 -1.06 12.70 18.93
N GLU A 84 -0.42 12.96 20.06
CA GLU A 84 -0.84 12.40 21.36
C GLU A 84 -2.20 12.95 21.83
N VAL A 85 -2.45 14.24 21.63
CA VAL A 85 -3.77 14.85 21.87
C VAL A 85 -4.84 14.25 20.94
N LEU A 86 -4.49 14.00 19.67
CA LEU A 86 -5.42 13.41 18.71
C LEU A 86 -5.74 11.94 19.04
N LYS A 87 -4.76 11.17 19.52
CA LYS A 87 -4.93 9.78 19.97
C LYS A 87 -5.85 9.70 21.20
N SER A 88 -5.63 10.57 22.18
CA SER A 88 -6.41 10.59 23.43
C SER A 88 -7.84 11.08 23.22
N SER A 89 -8.04 12.13 22.42
CA SER A 89 -9.37 12.71 22.19
C SER A 89 -10.32 11.82 21.38
N ARG A 90 -9.79 10.91 20.54
CA ARG A 90 -10.58 10.10 19.58
C ARG A 90 -11.49 10.92 18.65
N LEU A 91 -11.26 12.23 18.53
CA LEU A 91 -12.13 13.17 17.80
C LEU A 91 -11.88 13.20 16.29
N CYS A 92 -10.83 12.54 15.78
CA CYS A 92 -10.55 12.56 14.34
C CYS A 92 -11.74 12.00 13.53
N ARG A 93 -12.19 12.75 12.53
CA ARG A 93 -13.34 12.42 11.65
C ARG A 93 -12.91 11.98 10.23
N CYS A 94 -11.67 11.55 10.03
CA CYS A 94 -11.27 10.98 8.74
C CYS A 94 -11.99 9.65 8.46
N ASP A 95 -12.01 9.27 7.18
CA ASP A 95 -12.61 8.03 6.65
C ASP A 95 -12.14 6.78 7.43
N VAL A 96 -10.85 6.68 7.72
CA VAL A 96 -10.27 5.57 8.46
C VAL A 96 -10.80 5.51 9.90
N CYS A 97 -10.79 6.63 10.63
CA CYS A 97 -11.23 6.67 12.02
C CYS A 97 -12.74 6.46 12.15
N LEU A 98 -13.51 6.99 11.20
CA LEU A 98 -14.96 6.75 11.12
C LEU A 98 -15.26 5.28 10.81
N GLY A 99 -14.58 4.67 9.83
CA GLY A 99 -14.74 3.24 9.54
C GLY A 99 -14.43 2.36 10.75
N ARG A 100 -13.36 2.66 11.50
CA ARG A 100 -13.02 1.95 12.75
C ARG A 100 -14.09 2.12 13.84
N ARG A 101 -14.74 3.27 13.94
CA ARG A 101 -15.82 3.49 14.92
C ARG A 101 -17.10 2.77 14.51
N GLY A 102 -17.50 2.85 13.24
CA GLY A 102 -18.68 2.16 12.73
C GLY A 102 -18.58 0.64 12.88
N ALA A 103 -17.41 0.06 12.60
CA ALA A 103 -17.16 -1.36 12.82
C ALA A 103 -17.34 -1.77 14.30
N ARG A 104 -16.84 -0.96 15.25
CA ARG A 104 -16.98 -1.24 16.69
C ARG A 104 -18.42 -1.15 17.20
N LEU A 105 -19.23 -0.28 16.60
CA LEU A 105 -20.62 -0.09 16.98
C LEU A 105 -21.57 -1.07 16.27
N GLY A 106 -21.07 -1.91 15.35
CA GLY A 106 -21.89 -2.78 14.52
C GLY A 106 -22.81 -2.03 13.55
N THR A 107 -22.64 -0.71 13.41
CA THR A 107 -23.52 0.17 12.62
C THR A 107 -23.06 0.31 11.18
N SER A 108 -21.94 -0.30 10.79
CA SER A 108 -21.47 -0.30 9.40
C SER A 108 -20.89 -1.66 9.01
N SER A 109 -21.16 -2.07 7.77
CA SER A 109 -20.46 -3.17 7.07
C SER A 109 -19.00 -2.80 6.72
N SER A 110 -18.39 -1.91 7.50
CA SER A 110 -17.05 -1.44 7.27
C SER A 110 -16.11 -2.63 7.36
N PRO A 111 -15.18 -2.76 6.41
CA PRO A 111 -14.29 -3.90 6.40
C PRO A 111 -13.48 -3.96 7.68
N GLU A 112 -13.46 -5.14 8.28
CA GLU A 112 -12.75 -5.39 9.51
C GLU A 112 -11.25 -5.58 9.24
N ARG A 113 -10.41 -5.07 10.14
CA ARG A 113 -8.99 -5.40 10.13
C ARG A 113 -8.84 -6.85 10.58
N ARG A 114 -8.10 -7.65 9.82
CA ARG A 114 -7.79 -9.04 10.19
C ARG A 114 -6.31 -9.15 10.50
N ASP A 115 -5.95 -10.09 11.35
CA ASP A 115 -4.56 -10.41 11.59
C ASP A 115 -3.95 -11.14 10.37
N PHE A 116 -2.90 -10.56 9.79
CA PHE A 116 -2.12 -11.12 8.70
C PHE A 116 -0.72 -11.52 9.15
N PHE A 117 -0.49 -11.75 10.44
CA PHE A 117 0.82 -12.04 11.01
C PHE A 117 1.64 -13.07 10.21
N ARG A 118 1.04 -14.19 9.82
CA ARG A 118 1.76 -15.27 9.11
C ARG A 118 2.20 -14.83 7.71
N GLU A 119 1.30 -14.21 6.96
CA GLU A 119 1.57 -13.71 5.62
C GLU A 119 2.55 -12.53 5.66
N ALA A 120 2.41 -11.67 6.66
CA ALA A 120 3.28 -10.52 6.89
C ALA A 120 4.71 -10.96 7.16
N ARG A 121 4.93 -11.94 8.05
CA ARG A 121 6.28 -12.45 8.35
C ARG A 121 7.00 -12.97 7.13
N LEU A 122 6.31 -13.71 6.25
CA LEU A 122 6.90 -14.16 5.00
C LEU A 122 7.35 -12.99 4.11
N VAL A 123 6.49 -11.98 3.94
CA VAL A 123 6.80 -10.81 3.11
C VAL A 123 7.93 -9.97 3.72
N LEU A 124 7.89 -9.72 5.03
CA LEU A 124 8.89 -8.94 5.75
C LEU A 124 10.27 -9.62 5.72
N GLU A 125 10.33 -10.95 5.94
CA GLU A 125 11.58 -11.71 5.84
C GLU A 125 12.12 -11.72 4.40
N ALA A 126 11.23 -11.79 3.40
CA ALA A 126 11.62 -11.66 1.99
C ALA A 126 12.22 -10.28 1.68
N VAL A 127 11.75 -9.21 2.33
CA VAL A 127 12.38 -7.88 2.22
C VAL A 127 13.76 -7.88 2.87
N ARG A 128 13.95 -8.47 4.06
CA ARG A 128 15.28 -8.60 4.70
C ARG A 128 16.28 -9.32 3.79
N VAL A 129 15.86 -10.44 3.17
CA VAL A 129 16.69 -11.17 2.20
C VAL A 129 17.01 -10.32 0.97
N ALA A 130 16.02 -9.61 0.42
CA ALA A 130 16.23 -8.74 -0.72
C ALA A 130 17.17 -7.55 -0.43
N GLN A 131 17.14 -7.02 0.80
CA GLN A 131 18.09 -6.00 1.26
C GLN A 131 19.51 -6.57 1.32
N GLU A 132 19.69 -7.77 1.85
CA GLU A 132 21.01 -8.41 1.92
C GLU A 132 21.58 -8.74 0.53
N LEU A 133 20.73 -9.15 -0.42
CA LEU A 133 21.10 -9.26 -1.83
C LEU A 133 21.55 -7.91 -2.42
N THR A 134 20.88 -6.81 -2.04
CA THR A 134 21.21 -5.46 -2.51
C THR A 134 22.57 -5.00 -2.03
N LYS A 135 22.92 -5.24 -0.77
CA LYS A 135 24.25 -4.88 -0.21
C LYS A 135 25.38 -5.51 -1.02
N ARG A 136 25.14 -6.70 -1.59
CA ARG A 136 26.15 -7.47 -2.33
C ARG A 136 26.21 -7.15 -3.82
N LYS A 137 25.05 -7.01 -4.47
CA LYS A 137 24.96 -6.84 -5.93
C LYS A 137 24.65 -5.40 -6.37
N GLY A 138 24.46 -4.47 -5.44
CA GLY A 138 24.09 -3.07 -5.71
C GLY A 138 22.65 -2.87 -6.23
N LYS A 139 21.91 -3.94 -6.52
CA LYS A 139 20.50 -3.96 -6.97
C LYS A 139 19.83 -5.21 -6.37
N GLY A 140 18.68 -5.10 -5.73
CA GLY A 140 18.03 -6.30 -5.16
C GLY A 140 16.71 -6.11 -4.40
N ALA A 141 16.52 -5.02 -3.67
CA ALA A 141 15.32 -4.83 -2.84
C ALA A 141 14.18 -4.18 -3.64
N SER A 142 13.92 -4.69 -4.86
CA SER A 142 12.74 -4.31 -5.62
C SER A 142 11.54 -5.14 -5.19
N LYS A 143 10.32 -4.60 -5.36
CA LYS A 143 9.09 -5.35 -5.07
C LYS A 143 9.04 -6.66 -5.86
N GLU A 144 9.53 -6.66 -7.10
CA GLU A 144 9.59 -7.86 -7.94
C GLU A 144 10.48 -8.95 -7.33
N THR A 145 11.64 -8.59 -6.79
CA THR A 145 12.54 -9.55 -6.13
C THR A 145 11.90 -10.12 -4.87
N VAL A 146 11.28 -9.26 -4.06
CA VAL A 146 10.52 -9.69 -2.88
C VAL A 146 9.43 -10.68 -3.28
N LEU A 147 8.67 -10.38 -4.33
CA LEU A 147 7.60 -11.26 -4.81
C LEU A 147 8.12 -12.59 -5.40
N LYS A 148 9.30 -12.61 -6.02
CA LYS A 148 9.96 -13.87 -6.42
C LYS A 148 10.33 -14.72 -5.20
N LEU A 149 10.83 -14.08 -4.14
CA LEU A 149 11.11 -14.73 -2.85
C LEU A 149 9.84 -15.14 -2.09
N VAL A 150 8.67 -14.54 -2.38
CA VAL A 150 7.38 -14.94 -1.80
C VAL A 150 6.67 -16.01 -2.64
N ASN A 151 7.06 -16.25 -3.90
CA ASN A 151 6.40 -17.19 -4.83
C ASN A 151 7.35 -18.24 -5.42
N TRP A 152 8.46 -18.59 -4.74
CA TRP A 152 9.39 -19.60 -5.29
C TRP A 152 8.71 -20.94 -5.55
N LYS A 153 9.09 -21.57 -6.67
CA LYS A 153 8.47 -22.81 -7.16
C LYS A 153 9.26 -24.07 -6.79
N SER A 154 10.57 -23.96 -6.65
CA SER A 154 11.46 -25.07 -6.26
C SER A 154 12.55 -24.60 -5.32
N GLU A 155 13.11 -25.51 -4.52
CA GLU A 155 14.25 -25.21 -3.63
C GLU A 155 15.50 -24.82 -4.43
N SER A 156 15.74 -25.49 -5.56
CA SER A 156 16.81 -25.12 -6.49
C SER A 156 16.69 -23.66 -6.98
N PHE A 157 15.46 -23.21 -7.24
CA PHE A 157 15.22 -21.82 -7.61
C PHE A 157 15.54 -20.89 -6.44
N LEU A 158 15.06 -21.20 -5.22
CA LEU A 158 15.33 -20.37 -4.04
C LEU A 158 16.83 -20.22 -3.78
N ASP A 159 17.59 -21.31 -3.85
CA ASP A 159 19.03 -21.28 -3.64
C ASP A 159 19.76 -20.46 -4.72
N SER A 160 19.32 -20.55 -5.99
CA SER A 160 19.89 -19.76 -7.09
C SER A 160 19.63 -18.25 -6.97
N VAL A 161 18.51 -17.84 -6.34
CA VAL A 161 18.18 -16.42 -6.13
C VAL A 161 18.64 -15.88 -4.78
N THR A 162 19.14 -16.72 -3.87
CA THR A 162 19.68 -16.33 -2.56
C THR A 162 21.19 -16.65 -2.36
N PRO A 163 22.06 -16.45 -3.37
CA PRO A 163 23.46 -16.85 -3.26
C PRO A 163 24.18 -16.04 -2.17
N GLY A 164 24.79 -16.77 -1.24
CA GLY A 164 25.59 -16.22 -0.14
C GLY A 164 24.77 -15.55 0.98
N ILE A 165 23.44 -15.54 0.90
CA ILE A 165 22.58 -15.01 1.97
C ILE A 165 22.73 -15.84 3.25
N PRO A 166 22.71 -15.23 4.45
CA PRO A 166 22.78 -15.96 5.71
C PRO A 166 21.75 -17.10 5.76
N LYS A 167 22.22 -18.32 6.07
CA LYS A 167 21.40 -19.54 6.11
C LYS A 167 20.18 -19.40 7.03
N ALA A 168 20.29 -18.63 8.11
CA ALA A 168 19.20 -18.35 9.04
C ALA A 168 18.01 -17.64 8.36
N LEU A 169 18.25 -16.62 7.52
CA LEU A 169 17.18 -15.90 6.83
C LEU A 169 16.46 -16.78 5.81
N VAL A 170 17.22 -17.58 5.06
CA VAL A 170 16.64 -18.52 4.09
C VAL A 170 15.86 -19.63 4.80
N LYS A 171 16.33 -20.09 5.97
CA LYS A 171 15.57 -21.02 6.83
C LYS A 171 14.25 -20.40 7.28
N ASN A 172 14.25 -19.16 7.74
CA ASN A 172 13.03 -18.45 8.15
C ASN A 172 12.02 -18.35 7.00
N LEU A 173 12.48 -18.00 5.79
CA LEU A 173 11.61 -18.00 4.60
C LEU A 173 10.90 -19.34 4.42
N ARG A 174 11.65 -20.45 4.44
CA ARG A 174 11.11 -21.81 4.28
C ARG A 174 10.06 -22.13 5.33
N VAL A 175 10.36 -21.83 6.60
CA VAL A 175 9.44 -22.04 7.73
C VAL A 175 8.17 -21.22 7.55
N PHE A 176 8.29 -19.90 7.32
CA PHE A 176 7.12 -19.02 7.22
C PHE A 176 6.26 -19.35 6.00
N ARG A 177 6.87 -19.74 4.86
CA ARG A 177 6.10 -20.23 3.70
C ARG A 177 5.38 -21.54 4.01
N GLY A 178 6.03 -22.44 4.74
CA GLY A 178 5.46 -23.74 5.14
C GLY A 178 4.16 -23.61 5.94
N GLU A 179 4.07 -22.59 6.80
CA GLU A 179 2.89 -22.30 7.64
C GLU A 179 1.64 -21.81 6.86
N LEU A 180 1.82 -21.38 5.61
CA LEU A 180 0.74 -20.80 4.80
C LEU A 180 0.11 -21.83 3.86
N PRO A 181 -1.20 -21.79 3.57
CA PRO A 181 -1.80 -22.61 2.52
C PRO A 181 -1.34 -22.16 1.12
N GLY A 182 -1.38 -23.08 0.15
CA GLY A 182 -0.89 -22.82 -1.22
C GLY A 182 -1.49 -21.57 -1.88
N ALA A 183 -2.78 -21.30 -1.67
CA ALA A 183 -3.47 -20.12 -2.20
C ALA A 183 -2.86 -18.78 -1.71
N ARG A 184 -2.29 -18.76 -0.50
CA ARG A 184 -1.68 -17.56 0.11
C ARG A 184 -0.18 -17.42 -0.20
N ARG A 185 0.42 -18.40 -0.89
CA ARG A 185 1.84 -18.37 -1.33
C ARG A 185 2.02 -17.79 -2.74
N THR A 186 0.94 -17.30 -3.35
CA THR A 186 0.95 -16.81 -4.74
C THR A 186 1.52 -15.40 -4.83
N GLN A 187 2.06 -15.05 -6.00
CA GLN A 187 2.56 -13.70 -6.26
C GLN A 187 1.48 -12.63 -6.10
N SER A 188 0.25 -12.92 -6.54
CA SER A 188 -0.87 -11.99 -6.44
C SER A 188 -1.24 -11.72 -4.97
N TYR A 189 -1.36 -12.76 -4.15
CA TYR A 189 -1.64 -12.63 -2.73
C TYR A 189 -0.51 -11.88 -2.01
N GLY A 190 0.74 -12.30 -2.24
CA GLY A 190 1.92 -11.64 -1.66
C GLY A 190 2.03 -10.16 -2.05
N SER A 191 1.64 -9.79 -3.28
CA SER A 191 1.62 -8.38 -3.70
C SER A 191 0.61 -7.55 -2.93
N GLU A 192 -0.59 -8.08 -2.64
CA GLU A 192 -1.59 -7.35 -1.85
C GLU A 192 -1.13 -7.21 -0.40
N VAL A 193 -0.59 -8.26 0.21
CA VAL A 193 -0.02 -8.20 1.57
C VAL A 193 1.11 -7.18 1.65
N PHE A 194 2.01 -7.17 0.66
CA PHE A 194 3.08 -6.19 0.54
C PHE A 194 2.53 -4.75 0.51
N ASP A 195 1.52 -4.48 -0.32
CA ASP A 195 0.94 -3.14 -0.44
C ASP A 195 0.23 -2.70 0.85
N MET A 196 -0.47 -3.62 1.53
CA MET A 196 -1.09 -3.34 2.83
C MET A 196 -0.04 -3.05 3.92
N LEU A 197 1.05 -3.83 3.98
CA LEU A 197 2.15 -3.62 4.93
C LEU A 197 2.81 -2.25 4.74
N TYR A 198 3.03 -1.87 3.49
CA TYR A 198 3.60 -0.58 3.16
C TYR A 198 2.61 0.57 3.46
N GLY A 199 1.33 0.42 3.13
CA GLY A 199 0.30 1.42 3.46
C GLY A 199 0.14 1.63 4.97
N ASP A 200 0.33 0.59 5.78
CA ASP A 200 0.23 0.67 7.24
C ASP A 200 1.58 0.94 7.94
N GLY A 201 2.65 1.20 7.17
CA GLY A 201 3.93 1.68 7.69
C GLY A 201 4.87 0.62 8.24
N TYR A 202 4.65 -0.67 7.94
CA TYR A 202 5.62 -1.74 8.25
C TYR A 202 6.80 -1.77 7.28
N LEU A 203 6.59 -1.23 6.08
CA LEU A 203 7.60 -1.09 5.04
C LEU A 203 7.77 0.38 4.69
N THR A 204 8.98 0.70 4.26
CA THR A 204 9.31 1.98 3.63
C THR A 204 10.14 1.69 2.37
N ARG A 205 10.22 2.66 1.46
CA ARG A 205 11.16 2.59 0.34
C ARG A 205 12.02 3.83 0.31
N GLN A 206 13.26 3.63 -0.10
CA GLN A 206 14.23 4.69 -0.32
C GLN A 206 14.73 4.63 -1.75
N ILE A 207 15.01 5.78 -2.33
CA ILE A 207 15.58 5.84 -3.67
C ILE A 207 17.04 5.38 -3.61
N SER A 208 17.39 4.41 -4.44
CA SER A 208 18.75 3.89 -4.49
C SER A 208 19.64 4.60 -5.51
N SER A 209 19.06 5.44 -6.37
CA SER A 209 19.80 6.21 -7.36
C SER A 209 19.10 7.53 -7.68
N ALA A 210 19.81 8.65 -7.52
CA ALA A 210 19.31 9.95 -7.97
C ALA A 210 19.17 10.06 -9.50
N LYS A 211 19.78 9.14 -10.28
CA LYS A 211 19.71 9.14 -11.75
C LYS A 211 18.47 8.40 -12.31
N ASP A 212 17.88 7.48 -11.54
CA ASP A 212 16.66 6.77 -11.95
C ASP A 212 15.67 6.72 -10.78
N LEU A 213 14.66 7.57 -10.89
CA LEU A 213 13.53 7.72 -9.97
C LEU A 213 12.64 6.48 -9.89
N ARG A 214 12.94 5.43 -10.67
CA ARG A 214 12.25 4.14 -10.62
C ARG A 214 13.03 3.10 -9.80
N CYS A 215 14.25 3.42 -9.39
CA CYS A 215 15.07 2.54 -8.57
C CYS A 215 14.82 2.77 -7.08
N TYR A 216 13.92 1.97 -6.52
CA TYR A 216 13.62 1.91 -5.08
C TYR A 216 14.27 0.69 -4.44
N VAL A 217 14.71 0.88 -3.20
CA VAL A 217 15.10 -0.16 -2.27
C VAL A 217 14.08 -0.18 -1.14
N TRP A 218 13.36 -1.29 -1.02
CA TRP A 218 12.44 -1.54 0.07
C TRP A 218 13.20 -1.89 1.35
N ARG A 219 12.70 -1.37 2.47
CA ARG A 219 13.24 -1.57 3.81
C ARG A 219 12.12 -1.80 4.81
N LEU A 220 12.43 -2.50 5.89
CA LEU A 220 11.56 -2.59 7.05
C LEU A 220 11.66 -1.28 7.85
N THR A 221 10.55 -0.87 8.43
CA THR A 221 10.53 0.12 9.51
C THR A 221 10.73 -0.58 10.86
N ASP A 222 10.89 0.18 11.94
CA ASP A 222 10.97 -0.40 13.29
C ASP A 222 9.73 -1.26 13.63
N PHE A 223 8.55 -0.85 13.13
CA PHE A 223 7.34 -1.65 13.22
C PHE A 223 7.47 -2.98 12.47
N GLY A 224 7.95 -2.96 11.23
CA GLY A 224 8.21 -4.17 10.45
C GLY A 224 9.21 -5.10 11.13
N GLU A 225 10.29 -4.56 11.67
CA GLU A 225 11.31 -5.33 12.41
C GLU A 225 10.72 -5.96 13.68
N SER A 226 9.88 -5.22 14.41
CA SER A 226 9.25 -5.70 15.64
C SER A 226 8.36 -6.93 15.43
N VAL A 227 7.70 -7.06 14.27
CA VAL A 227 6.87 -8.22 13.93
C VAL A 227 7.72 -9.50 13.85
N LEU A 228 8.90 -9.40 13.25
CA LEU A 228 9.80 -10.53 13.07
C LEU A 228 10.50 -10.93 14.38
N THR A 229 10.77 -9.96 15.25
CA THR A 229 11.47 -10.19 16.52
C THR A 229 10.54 -10.62 17.64
N TRP A 230 9.38 -9.99 17.78
CA TRP A 230 8.50 -10.11 18.94
C TRP A 230 7.17 -10.81 18.65
N GLY A 231 6.92 -11.20 17.40
CA GLY A 231 5.71 -11.93 17.06
C GLY A 231 4.42 -11.12 17.19
N GLN A 232 4.48 -9.80 16.99
CA GLN A 232 3.32 -8.92 17.16
C GLN A 232 2.22 -9.19 16.11
N PRO A 233 0.94 -9.13 16.48
CA PRO A 233 -0.16 -9.27 15.52
C PRO A 233 -0.09 -8.14 14.47
N VAL A 234 -0.49 -8.46 13.23
CA VAL A 234 -0.42 -7.53 12.10
C VAL A 234 -1.82 -7.27 11.58
N PRO A 235 -2.59 -6.41 12.27
CA PRO A 235 -3.98 -6.11 11.89
C PRO A 235 -4.00 -5.23 10.64
N LEU A 236 -4.28 -5.79 9.46
CA LEU A 236 -4.37 -5.05 8.19
C LEU A 236 -5.80 -5.02 7.68
N LEU A 237 -6.14 -3.99 6.90
CA LEU A 237 -7.42 -3.91 6.22
C LEU A 237 -7.33 -4.63 4.86
N PRO A 238 -8.07 -5.75 4.64
CA PRO A 238 -8.00 -6.48 3.38
C PRO A 238 -8.42 -5.61 2.19
N THR A 239 -7.58 -5.55 1.15
CA THR A 239 -7.93 -4.88 -0.11
C THR A 239 -9.11 -5.59 -0.79
N SER A 240 -9.84 -4.88 -1.65
CA SER A 240 -10.92 -5.48 -2.45
C SER A 240 -10.41 -6.62 -3.33
N LYS A 241 -9.18 -6.50 -3.85
CA LYS A 241 -8.54 -7.52 -4.66
C LYS A 241 -8.14 -8.75 -3.84
N LEU A 242 -7.60 -8.57 -2.63
CA LEU A 242 -7.30 -9.70 -1.74
C LEU A 242 -8.58 -10.46 -1.36
N ARG A 243 -9.68 -9.76 -1.06
CA ARG A 243 -10.97 -10.44 -0.79
C ARG A 243 -11.44 -11.27 -1.99
N LYS A 244 -11.28 -10.77 -3.21
CA LYS A 244 -11.59 -11.53 -4.43
C LYS A 244 -10.70 -12.78 -4.60
N LEU A 245 -9.44 -12.71 -4.18
CA LEU A 245 -8.55 -13.88 -4.20
C LEU A 245 -8.96 -14.95 -3.17
N GLU A 246 -9.60 -14.54 -2.08
CA GLU A 246 -10.09 -15.43 -1.01
C GLU A 246 -11.49 -15.97 -1.26
N MET A 247 -12.26 -15.37 -2.18
CA MET A 247 -13.59 -15.87 -2.56
C MET A 247 -13.51 -17.28 -3.14
N GLU A 248 -14.54 -18.09 -2.90
CA GLU A 248 -14.70 -19.37 -3.56
C GLU A 248 -14.98 -19.20 -5.07
N PRO A 249 -14.66 -20.18 -5.93
CA PRO A 249 -14.85 -20.07 -7.38
C PRO A 249 -16.27 -19.65 -7.79
N HIS A 250 -17.30 -20.17 -7.13
CA HIS A 250 -18.70 -19.82 -7.42
C HIS A 250 -18.99 -18.34 -7.14
N GLN A 251 -18.55 -17.82 -5.99
CA GLN A 251 -18.71 -16.41 -5.62
C GLN A 251 -17.98 -15.48 -6.59
N ARG A 252 -16.80 -15.88 -7.08
CA ARG A 252 -16.06 -15.12 -8.09
C ARG A 252 -16.82 -15.06 -9.41
N ASN A 253 -17.42 -16.18 -9.83
CA ASN A 253 -18.20 -16.25 -11.07
C ASN A 253 -19.46 -15.38 -10.97
N GLU A 254 -20.18 -15.44 -9.86
CA GLU A 254 -21.34 -14.57 -9.60
C GLU A 254 -20.96 -13.09 -9.61
N LEU A 255 -19.86 -12.72 -8.96
CA LEU A 255 -19.38 -11.34 -8.97
C LEU A 255 -18.96 -10.89 -10.37
N ALA A 256 -18.29 -11.76 -11.14
CA ALA A 256 -17.90 -11.46 -12.51
C ALA A 256 -19.12 -11.25 -13.41
N GLN A 257 -20.15 -12.07 -13.25
CA GLN A 257 -21.43 -11.94 -13.96
C GLN A 257 -22.12 -10.62 -13.61
N ALA A 258 -22.27 -10.31 -12.32
CA ALA A 258 -22.85 -9.04 -11.86
C ALA A 258 -22.06 -7.82 -12.37
N GLN A 259 -20.73 -7.90 -12.42
CA GLN A 259 -19.89 -6.84 -12.97
C GLN A 259 -20.07 -6.68 -14.49
N ALA A 260 -20.24 -7.78 -15.22
CA ALA A 260 -20.53 -7.75 -16.65
C ALA A 260 -21.90 -7.12 -16.94
N ASP A 261 -22.91 -7.48 -16.16
CA ASP A 261 -24.28 -6.96 -16.29
C ASP A 261 -24.34 -5.47 -15.94
N TYR A 262 -23.66 -5.04 -14.88
CA TYR A 262 -23.50 -3.62 -14.56
C TYR A 262 -22.82 -2.85 -15.70
N LYS A 263 -21.77 -3.41 -16.32
CA LYS A 263 -21.07 -2.76 -17.43
C LYS A 263 -21.97 -2.61 -18.65
N LYS A 264 -22.80 -3.62 -18.95
CA LYS A 264 -23.84 -3.53 -20.00
C LYS A 264 -24.82 -2.41 -19.69
N LEU A 265 -25.42 -2.41 -18.49
CA LEU A 265 -26.36 -1.38 -18.05
C LEU A 265 -25.76 0.03 -18.12
N LYS A 266 -24.52 0.20 -17.67
CA LYS A 266 -23.81 1.48 -17.74
C LYS A 266 -23.60 1.95 -19.18
N THR A 267 -23.31 1.01 -20.09
CA THR A 267 -23.10 1.33 -21.52
C THR A 267 -24.42 1.73 -22.18
N GLU A 268 -25.50 1.02 -21.88
CA GLU A 268 -26.86 1.37 -22.35
C GLU A 268 -27.33 2.70 -21.77
N ALA A 269 -27.13 2.95 -20.47
CA ALA A 269 -27.45 4.24 -19.85
C ALA A 269 -26.64 5.39 -20.47
N PHE A 270 -25.38 5.17 -20.82
CA PHE A 270 -24.54 6.15 -21.50
C PHE A 270 -25.04 6.44 -22.93
N LYS A 271 -25.49 5.41 -23.67
CA LYS A 271 -26.12 5.59 -25.00
C LYS A 271 -27.43 6.38 -24.91
N VAL A 272 -28.29 6.07 -23.95
CA VAL A 272 -29.55 6.80 -23.72
C VAL A 272 -29.26 8.27 -23.38
N MET A 273 -28.28 8.52 -22.51
CA MET A 273 -27.86 9.88 -22.15
C MET A 273 -27.33 10.66 -23.37
N LEU A 274 -26.51 10.03 -24.22
CA LEU A 274 -26.04 10.62 -25.48
C LEU A 274 -27.18 10.94 -26.45
N CYS A 275 -28.16 10.03 -26.62
CA CYS A 275 -29.33 10.27 -27.45
C CYS A 275 -30.17 11.46 -26.97
N LEU A 276 -30.34 11.62 -25.65
CA LEU A 276 -31.09 12.74 -25.08
C LEU A 276 -30.35 14.07 -25.30
N THR A 277 -29.01 14.09 -25.20
CA THR A 277 -28.22 15.31 -25.45
C THR A 277 -28.18 15.74 -26.93
N THR A 278 -28.44 14.83 -27.87
CA THR A 278 -28.51 15.16 -29.32
C THR A 278 -29.90 15.61 -29.78
N PHE A 279 -30.93 15.51 -28.94
CA PHE A 279 -32.29 15.96 -29.25
C PHE A 279 -32.59 17.38 -28.75
N GLU A 280 -31.72 17.96 -27.91
CA GLU A 280 -31.85 19.33 -27.38
C GLU A 280 -30.98 20.37 -28.12
N SER A 281 -30.45 20.04 -29.30
CA SER A 281 -29.70 20.94 -30.20
C SER A 281 -30.35 21.04 -31.56
#